data_AF-A0A8T7KEA3-F1
#
_entry.id   AF-A0A8T7KEA3-F1
#
_cell.length_a   1.000
_cell.length_b   1.000
_cell.length_c   1.000
_cell.angle_alpha   90.00
_cell.angle_beta   90.00
_cell.angle_gamma   90.00
#
_symmetry.space_group_name_H-M   'P 1'
#
loop_
_entity.id
_entity.type
_entity.pdbx_description
1 polymer ?
#
loop_
_entity_poly.entity_id
_entity_poly.type
_entity_poly.pdbx_seq_one_letter_code
_entity_poly.pdbx_strand_id
1 'polypeptide(L)'
;MNCTVCGNPLLYDRIVFHCSCGVFIHAYCWDEHVLQAHKPPFEIGTVNLDGEFKAREDKKEEQVSKAQVSGEQSPEEQTPLLE
;
A
#
# COMPACT_ATOMS: atom_id res chain seq x y z
N MET A 1 0.97 12.85 -21.83
CA MET A 1 0.71 12.42 -20.43
C MET A 1 1.50 11.14 -20.17
N ASN A 2 2.00 10.93 -18.96
CA ASN A 2 2.86 9.78 -18.62
C ASN A 2 2.13 8.85 -17.64
N CYS A 3 2.42 7.55 -17.72
CA CYS A 3 1.90 6.56 -16.78
C CYS A 3 2.47 6.82 -15.38
N THR A 4 1.61 6.88 -14.36
CA THR A 4 2.05 7.16 -12.98
C THR A 4 2.88 6.04 -12.36
N VAL A 5 2.79 4.82 -12.91
CA VAL A 5 3.48 3.64 -12.39
C VAL A 5 4.89 3.55 -12.97
N CYS A 6 5.01 3.45 -14.31
CA CYS A 6 6.30 3.25 -14.97
C CYS A 6 6.97 4.54 -15.46
N GLY A 7 6.32 5.70 -15.36
CA GLY A 7 6.83 6.99 -15.82
C GLY A 7 6.90 7.17 -17.35
N ASN A 8 6.66 6.11 -18.13
CA ASN A 8 6.74 6.16 -19.58
C ASN A 8 5.55 6.91 -20.21
N PRO A 9 5.72 7.51 -21.40
CA PRO A 9 4.64 8.18 -22.11
C PRO A 9 3.44 7.28 -22.39
N LEU A 10 2.25 7.84 -22.25
CA LEU A 10 1.00 7.26 -22.74
C LEU A 10 0.86 7.64 -24.21
N LEU A 11 1.08 6.66 -25.08
CA LEU A 11 1.09 6.87 -26.53
C LEU A 11 -0.34 7.07 -27.05
N TYR A 12 -0.48 7.96 -28.04
CA TYR A 12 -1.73 8.22 -28.74
C TYR A 12 -2.30 6.92 -29.35
N ASP A 13 -3.62 6.77 -29.33
CA ASP A 13 -4.38 5.61 -29.85
C ASP A 13 -4.11 4.25 -29.15
N ARG A 14 -3.46 4.26 -27.98
CA ARG A 14 -3.35 3.07 -27.13
C ARG A 14 -4.37 3.09 -26.00
N ILE A 15 -4.77 1.90 -25.56
CA ILE A 15 -5.65 1.73 -24.40
C ILE A 15 -4.94 2.26 -23.14
N VAL A 16 -5.65 3.12 -22.41
CA VAL A 16 -5.21 3.72 -21.15
C VAL A 16 -6.36 3.61 -20.15
N PHE A 17 -6.02 3.30 -18.90
CA PHE A 17 -6.96 3.34 -17.79
C PHE A 17 -6.88 4.68 -17.08
N HIS A 18 -8.04 5.19 -16.68
CA HIS A 18 -8.18 6.37 -15.84
C HIS A 18 -8.77 5.94 -14.51
N CYS A 19 -8.02 6.13 -13.43
CA CYS A 19 -8.49 5.85 -12.08
C CYS A 19 -9.27 7.03 -11.52
N SER A 20 -10.21 6.78 -10.60
CA SER A 20 -10.88 7.83 -9.82
C SER A 20 -9.91 8.70 -8.99
N CYS A 21 -8.68 8.21 -8.75
CA CYS A 21 -7.56 8.98 -8.22
C CYS A 21 -7.10 10.14 -9.14
N GLY A 22 -7.59 10.23 -10.37
CA GLY A 22 -7.23 11.27 -11.35
C GLY A 22 -5.92 10.98 -12.11
N VAL A 23 -5.43 9.75 -12.04
CA VAL A 23 -4.21 9.31 -12.73
C VAL A 23 -4.52 8.47 -13.96
N PHE A 24 -3.60 8.51 -14.93
CA PHE A 24 -3.65 7.69 -16.13
C PHE A 24 -2.56 6.60 -16.07
N ILE A 25 -2.93 5.37 -16.41
CA ILE A 25 -2.08 4.18 -16.30
C ILE A 25 -2.16 3.36 -17.58
N HIS A 26 -1.04 2.78 -18.03
CA HIS A 26 -1.07 1.76 -19.08
C HIS A 26 -1.85 0.53 -18.65
N ALA A 27 -2.39 -0.23 -19.62
CA ALA A 27 -3.10 -1.48 -19.31
C ALA A 27 -2.28 -2.48 -18.47
N TYR A 28 -1.00 -2.63 -18.78
CA TYR A 28 -0.12 -3.56 -18.06
C TYR A 28 0.37 -3.04 -16.69
N CYS A 29 0.18 -1.75 -16.40
CA CYS A 29 0.53 -1.14 -15.11
C CYS A 29 -0.68 -1.06 -14.17
N TRP A 30 -1.88 -1.46 -14.61
CA TRP A 30 -3.11 -1.30 -13.85
C TRP A 30 -3.10 -2.08 -12.53
N ASP A 31 -2.71 -3.35 -12.55
CA ASP A 31 -2.71 -4.19 -11.35
C ASP A 31 -1.76 -3.66 -10.28
N GLU A 32 -0.57 -3.20 -10.69
CA GLU A 32 0.38 -2.56 -9.78
C GLU A 32 -0.21 -1.29 -9.14
N HIS A 33 -0.89 -0.46 -9.94
CA HIS A 33 -1.59 0.71 -9.42
C HIS A 33 -2.66 0.33 -8.38
N VAL A 34 -3.48 -0.68 -8.67
CA VAL A 34 -4.56 -1.11 -7.76
C VAL A 34 -3.99 -1.68 -6.45
N LEU A 35 -2.97 -2.53 -6.55
CA LEU A 35 -2.33 -3.14 -5.38
C LEU A 35 -1.64 -2.11 -4.49
N GLN A 36 -1.00 -1.09 -5.07
CA GLN A 36 -0.27 -0.07 -4.31
C GLN A 36 -1.18 1.06 -3.80
N ALA A 37 -2.08 1.57 -4.64
CA ALA A 37 -2.87 2.77 -4.33
C ALA A 37 -4.17 2.45 -3.58
N HIS A 38 -4.82 1.33 -3.90
CA HIS A 38 -6.09 0.96 -3.27
C HIS A 38 -5.94 -0.13 -2.22
N LYS A 39 -4.84 -0.91 -2.27
CA LYS A 39 -4.54 -2.03 -1.37
C LYS A 39 -5.81 -2.79 -0.97
N PRO A 40 -6.55 -3.34 -1.95
CA PRO A 40 -7.81 -4.02 -1.68
C PRO A 40 -7.59 -5.17 -0.69
N PRO A 41 -8.61 -5.56 0.09
CA PRO A 41 -8.48 -6.70 1.00
C PRO A 41 -8.09 -7.95 0.22
N PHE A 42 -7.07 -8.66 0.72
CA PHE A 42 -6.59 -9.91 0.14
C PHE A 42 -6.26 -10.91 1.24
N GLU A 43 -6.33 -12.19 0.90
CA GLU A 43 -5.97 -13.29 1.78
C GLU A 43 -4.78 -14.05 1.17
N ILE A 44 -3.81 -14.41 2.00
CA ILE A 44 -2.70 -15.27 1.59
C ILE A 44 -3.07 -16.69 1.98
N GLY A 45 -2.87 -17.64 1.07
CA GLY A 45 -3.19 -19.04 1.32
C GLY A 45 -2.60 -19.96 0.26
N THR A 46 -2.89 -21.25 0.38
CA THR A 46 -2.50 -22.27 -0.60
C THR A 46 -3.74 -22.89 -1.24
N VAL A 47 -3.58 -23.37 -2.48
CA VAL A 47 -4.63 -24.12 -3.18
C VAL A 47 -4.19 -25.59 -3.24
N ASN A 48 -5.05 -26.51 -2.83
CA ASN A 48 -4.77 -27.94 -2.95
C ASN A 48 -5.10 -28.47 -4.36
N LEU A 49 -4.81 -29.75 -4.61
CA LEU A 49 -5.08 -30.36 -5.93
C LEU A 49 -6.57 -30.43 -6.27
N ASP A 50 -7.44 -30.32 -5.28
CA ASP A 50 -8.90 -30.30 -5.45
C ASP A 50 -9.43 -28.88 -5.75
N GLY A 51 -8.56 -27.87 -5.77
CA GLY A 51 -8.92 -26.48 -6.00
C GLY A 51 -9.47 -25.74 -4.77
N GLU A 52 -9.43 -26.37 -3.59
CA GLU A 52 -9.81 -25.76 -2.32
C GLU A 52 -8.73 -24.76 -1.89
N PHE A 53 -9.15 -23.51 -1.66
CA PHE A 53 -8.29 -22.48 -1.08
C PHE A 53 -8.27 -22.61 0.45
N LYS A 54 -7.07 -22.70 1.01
CA LYS A 54 -6.82 -22.69 2.45
C LYS A 54 -6.07 -21.42 2.80
N ALA A 55 -6.79 -20.48 3.40
CA ALA A 55 -6.18 -19.28 3.96
C ALA A 55 -5.09 -19.68 4.96
N ARG A 56 -3.93 -19.03 4.87
CA ARG A 56 -2.89 -19.13 5.88
C ARG A 56 -3.43 -18.42 7.12
N GLU A 57 -3.46 -19.12 8.26
CA GLU A 57 -3.85 -18.54 9.55
C GLU A 57 -2.77 -17.55 10.03
N ASP A 58 -2.68 -16.40 9.39
CA ASP A 58 -1.93 -15.27 9.90
C ASP A 58 -2.92 -14.46 10.74
N LYS A 59 -2.64 -14.34 12.06
CA LYS A 59 -3.40 -13.48 12.98
C LYS A 59 -3.62 -12.14 12.29
N LYS A 60 -4.86 -11.94 11.83
CA LYS A 60 -5.47 -10.69 11.37
C LYS A 60 -4.43 -9.59 11.27
N GLU A 61 -3.88 -9.38 10.07
CA GLU A 61 -3.02 -8.24 9.76
C GLU A 61 -3.92 -7.00 9.88
N GLU A 62 -4.17 -6.62 11.13
CA GLU A 62 -4.87 -5.43 11.54
C GLU A 62 -4.02 -4.30 11.02
N GLN A 63 -4.54 -3.68 9.96
CA GLN A 63 -4.17 -2.39 9.43
C GLN A 63 -3.14 -1.69 10.32
N VAL A 64 -1.87 -1.80 9.97
CA VAL A 64 -0.84 -0.86 10.44
C VAL A 64 -1.13 0.47 9.74
N SER A 65 -2.23 1.10 10.18
CA SER A 65 -2.43 2.53 10.11
C SER A 65 -1.36 3.12 11.02
N LYS A 66 -0.17 3.33 10.45
CA LYS A 66 0.91 4.10 11.05
C LYS A 66 0.47 5.57 11.12
N ALA A 67 -0.44 5.85 12.02
CA ALA A 67 -0.83 7.17 12.42
C ALA A 67 -1.23 7.08 13.88
N GLN A 68 -0.24 7.00 14.79
CA GLN A 68 -0.20 7.63 16.13
C GLN A 68 1.24 7.52 16.66
N VAL A 69 2.12 8.46 16.28
CA VAL A 69 3.21 8.86 17.19
C VAL A 69 2.54 9.79 18.20
N SER A 70 2.00 9.19 19.26
CA SER A 70 1.57 9.89 20.47
C SER A 70 2.36 9.27 21.60
N GLY A 71 3.54 9.82 21.83
CA GLY A 71 4.40 9.48 22.95
C GLY A 71 4.56 10.71 23.84
N GLU A 72 3.57 10.93 24.70
CA GLU A 72 3.69 11.73 25.93
C GLU A 72 3.51 10.70 27.04
N GLN A 73 4.46 10.46 27.96
CA GLN A 73 4.84 11.21 29.17
C GLN A 73 6.09 10.46 29.73
N SER A 74 7.05 10.95 30.53
CA SER A 74 7.13 12.00 31.57
C SER A 74 8.63 12.12 32.03
N PRO A 75 9.02 13.06 32.91
CA PRO A 75 10.38 13.59 33.04
C PRO A 75 11.28 12.86 34.06
N GLU A 76 12.58 12.80 33.78
CA GLU A 76 13.63 12.57 34.78
C GLU A 76 14.62 13.74 34.77
N GLU A 77 14.43 14.59 35.76
CA GLU A 77 15.39 15.40 36.52
C GLU A 77 16.86 15.39 36.03
N GLN A 78 17.30 16.49 35.43
CA GLN A 78 18.72 16.87 35.38
C GLN A 78 18.86 18.33 35.81
N THR A 79 19.38 18.51 37.02
CA THR A 79 19.80 19.78 37.62
C THR A 79 20.90 20.48 36.80
N PRO A 80 20.84 21.81 36.58
CA PRO A 80 21.99 22.57 36.11
C PRO A 80 22.79 23.08 37.32
N LEU A 81 24.09 22.81 37.37
CA LEU A 81 25.01 23.49 38.29
C LEU A 81 25.98 24.32 37.44
N LEU A 82 25.88 25.64 37.63
CA LEU A 82 26.80 26.66 37.14
C LEU A 82 28.24 26.39 37.63
N GLU A 83 29.21 26.61 36.75
CA GLU A 83 30.46 27.33 37.06
C GLU A 83 30.85 28.20 35.87
#